data_AF-A0A1C5CPL9-F1
#
_entry.id   AF-A0A1C5CPL9-F1
#
_cell.length_a   1.000
_cell.length_b   1.000
_cell.length_c   1.000
_cell.angle_alpha   90.00
_cell.angle_beta   90.00
_cell.angle_gamma   90.00
#
_symmetry.space_group_name_H-M   'P 1'
#
loop_
_entity.id
_entity.type
_entity.pdbx_description
1 polymer ?
#
loop_
_entity_poly.entity_id
_entity_poly.type
_entity_poly.pdbx_seq_one_letter_code
_entity_poly.pdbx_strand_id
1 'polypeptide(L)'
;LRREEVAQLAFISTEYYTRLEQARGPRPSREVLAGLTRALRLSDAERAHLHYLAGAPPAPPPGPSREVRPSILDLLRRLPHAAALVLSAAYEVIAHNDLAAALLEDFSALPRHERNFLRRTFLDSSAGERQWYSRSGMEIFGRTAARHLRAAAARYPDDPEVAALVKDLLAGSAEFARLWAAYDMSVEPAPHKTFRHPLIGPITLNCDVLDIADRDQRVVIYTADPGSPAEGALRLLSVIGTQRLDVPG
;
A
#
# COMPACT_ATOMS: atom_id res chain seq x y z
N LEU A 1 4.04 32.53 -16.07
CA LEU A 1 5.41 33.08 -15.98
C LEU A 1 5.94 33.26 -17.40
N ARG A 2 6.51 34.42 -17.71
CA ARG A 2 7.27 34.65 -18.95
C ARG A 2 8.59 33.89 -18.88
N ARG A 3 9.20 33.56 -20.03
CA ARG A 3 10.47 32.79 -20.11
C ARG A 3 11.58 33.38 -19.23
N GLU A 4 11.72 34.70 -19.28
CA GLU A 4 12.72 35.46 -18.52
C GLU A 4 12.50 35.32 -17.00
N GLU A 5 11.25 35.33 -16.55
CA GLU A 5 10.89 35.17 -15.13
C GLU A 5 11.21 33.75 -14.64
N VAL A 6 10.94 32.72 -15.45
CA VAL A 6 11.30 31.33 -15.10
C VAL A 6 12.81 31.16 -15.02
N ALA A 7 13.55 31.67 -16.02
CA ALA A 7 15.01 31.59 -16.05
C ALA A 7 15.64 32.29 -14.82
N GLN A 8 15.14 33.48 -14.49
CA GLN A 8 15.58 34.23 -13.31
C GLN A 8 15.30 33.47 -12.01
N LEU A 9 14.08 32.93 -11.83
CA LEU A 9 13.70 32.17 -10.63
C LEU A 9 14.44 30.84 -10.50
N ALA A 10 14.87 30.25 -11.62
CA ALA A 10 15.65 29.02 -11.66
C ALA A 10 17.17 29.24 -11.63
N PHE A 11 17.63 30.49 -11.53
CA PHE A 11 19.05 30.88 -11.54
C PHE A 11 19.82 30.39 -12.79
N ILE A 12 19.18 30.46 -13.97
CA ILE A 12 19.77 30.11 -15.26
C ILE A 12 19.60 31.26 -16.26
N SER A 13 20.38 31.26 -17.35
CA SER A 13 20.20 32.27 -18.40
C SER A 13 18.95 32.01 -19.23
N THR A 14 18.29 33.07 -19.70
CA THR A 14 17.11 32.98 -20.59
C THR A 14 17.45 32.21 -21.88
N GLU A 15 18.67 32.36 -22.39
CA GLU A 15 19.16 31.62 -23.55
C GLU A 15 19.32 30.12 -23.26
N TYR A 16 19.79 29.76 -22.06
CA TYR A 16 19.87 28.36 -21.62
C TYR A 16 18.47 27.74 -21.43
N TYR A 17 17.54 28.50 -20.84
CA TYR A 17 16.15 28.06 -20.69
C TYR A 17 15.44 27.87 -22.06
N THR A 18 15.65 28.78 -23.00
CA THR A 18 15.11 28.68 -24.37
C THR A 18 15.64 27.44 -25.09
N ARG A 19 16.92 27.14 -24.93
CA ARG A 19 17.56 25.93 -25.45
C ARG A 19 16.98 24.64 -24.87
N LEU A 20 16.71 24.64 -23.56
CA LEU A 20 16.01 23.53 -22.89
C LEU A 20 14.61 23.30 -23.48
N GLU A 21 13.81 24.34 -23.65
CA GLU A 21 12.46 24.23 -24.22
C GLU A 21 12.46 23.73 -25.68
N GLN A 22 13.50 24.07 -26.45
CA GLN A 22 13.65 23.63 -27.83
C GLN A 22 14.28 22.23 -27.96
N ALA A 23 14.55 21.54 -26.84
CA ALA A 23 15.31 20.28 -26.80
C ALA A 23 16.69 20.39 -27.49
N ARG A 24 17.31 21.57 -27.43
CA ARG A 24 18.59 21.88 -28.07
C ARG A 24 19.62 22.30 -27.02
N GLY A 25 20.34 21.35 -26.44
CA GLY A 25 21.38 21.68 -25.46
C GLY A 25 21.88 20.49 -24.65
N PRO A 26 22.87 20.70 -23.78
CA PRO A 26 23.35 19.67 -22.87
C PRO A 26 22.25 19.28 -21.88
N ARG A 27 22.30 18.03 -21.39
CA ARG A 27 21.38 17.57 -20.34
C ARG A 27 21.49 18.49 -19.11
N PRO A 28 20.37 18.97 -18.56
CA PRO A 28 20.39 19.85 -17.39
C PRO A 28 20.95 19.11 -16.16
N SER A 29 21.74 19.80 -15.37
CA SER A 29 22.23 19.26 -14.09
C SER A 29 21.08 19.12 -13.08
N ARG A 30 21.30 18.34 -12.01
CA ARG A 30 20.32 18.21 -10.92
C ARG A 30 19.99 19.54 -10.26
N GLU A 31 20.97 20.45 -10.16
CA GLU A 31 20.78 21.79 -9.60
C GLU A 31 19.87 22.66 -10.48
N VAL A 32 20.07 22.60 -11.80
CA VAL A 32 19.20 23.28 -12.78
C VAL A 32 17.76 22.75 -12.68
N LEU A 33 17.58 21.43 -12.61
CA LEU A 33 16.25 20.82 -12.44
C LEU A 33 15.60 21.22 -11.11
N ALA A 34 16.36 21.28 -10.02
CA ALA A 34 15.88 21.76 -8.73
C ALA A 34 15.47 23.24 -8.76
N GLY A 35 16.21 24.08 -9.50
CA GLY A 35 15.86 25.48 -9.75
C GLY A 35 14.55 25.60 -10.52
N LEU A 36 14.40 24.85 -11.61
CA LEU A 36 13.20 24.83 -12.46
C LEU A 36 11.96 24.35 -11.70
N THR A 37 12.09 23.27 -10.92
CA THR A 37 10.96 22.73 -10.13
C THR A 37 10.46 23.72 -9.10
N ARG A 38 11.36 24.50 -8.47
CA ARG A 38 11.00 25.58 -7.54
C ARG A 38 10.37 26.76 -8.26
N ALA A 39 10.97 27.21 -9.37
CA ALA A 39 10.48 28.34 -10.17
C ALA A 39 9.06 28.10 -10.70
N LEU A 40 8.79 26.89 -11.18
CA LEU A 40 7.50 26.48 -11.72
C LEU A 40 6.52 25.96 -10.66
N ARG A 41 6.94 25.88 -9.39
CA ARG A 41 6.15 25.34 -8.27
C ARG A 41 5.60 23.94 -8.55
N LEU A 42 6.43 23.09 -9.16
CA LEU A 42 6.05 21.72 -9.50
C LEU A 42 5.79 20.90 -8.24
N SER A 43 4.71 20.11 -8.27
CA SER A 43 4.41 19.07 -7.31
C SER A 43 5.50 17.99 -7.29
N ASP A 44 5.51 17.14 -6.26
CA ASP A 44 6.52 16.07 -6.16
C ASP A 44 6.42 15.07 -7.34
N ALA A 45 5.21 14.83 -7.86
CA ALA A 45 4.99 14.00 -9.04
C ALA A 45 5.55 14.65 -10.32
N GLU A 46 5.30 15.94 -10.53
CA GLU A 46 5.83 16.69 -11.68
C GLU A 46 7.35 16.85 -11.60
N ARG A 47 7.90 17.02 -10.39
CA ARG A 47 9.35 17.02 -10.15
C ARG A 47 9.96 15.68 -10.53
N ALA A 48 9.40 14.58 -10.04
CA ALA A 48 9.88 13.24 -10.39
C ALA A 48 9.80 13.00 -11.90
N HIS A 49 8.73 13.44 -12.55
CA HIS A 49 8.56 13.33 -14.00
C HIS A 49 9.58 14.18 -14.79
N LEU A 50 9.81 15.44 -14.39
CA LEU A 50 10.81 16.30 -15.03
C LEU A 50 12.22 15.69 -14.92
N HIS A 51 12.58 15.18 -13.74
CA HIS A 51 13.85 14.52 -13.51
C HIS A 51 14.00 13.23 -14.32
N TYR A 52 12.91 12.46 -14.47
CA TYR A 52 12.85 11.29 -15.34
C TYR A 52 13.08 11.68 -16.81
N LEU A 53 12.36 12.68 -17.32
CA LEU A 53 12.53 13.18 -18.70
C LEU A 53 13.94 13.70 -18.98
N ALA A 54 14.60 14.29 -17.98
CA ALA A 54 15.96 14.79 -18.08
C ALA A 54 17.05 13.70 -18.01
N GLY A 55 16.68 12.42 -17.81
CA GLY A 55 17.62 11.32 -17.66
C GLY A 55 18.41 11.36 -16.34
N ALA A 56 17.90 12.08 -15.35
CA ALA A 56 18.46 12.19 -14.00
C ALA A 56 17.35 11.94 -12.97
N PRO A 57 16.73 10.73 -12.98
CA PRO A 57 15.64 10.41 -12.06
C PRO A 57 16.11 10.68 -10.61
N PRO A 58 15.21 11.16 -9.73
CA PRO A 58 15.55 11.31 -8.33
C PRO A 58 16.01 9.94 -7.79
N ALA A 59 16.93 9.95 -6.81
CA ALA A 59 17.29 8.73 -6.12
C ALA A 59 16.00 8.06 -5.60
N PRO A 60 15.89 6.72 -5.69
CA PRO A 60 14.74 6.03 -5.13
C PRO A 60 14.56 6.45 -3.67
N PRO A 61 13.32 6.58 -3.18
CA PRO A 61 13.10 6.89 -1.78
C PRO A 61 13.81 5.86 -0.90
N PRO A 62 14.28 6.23 0.30
CA PRO A 62 15.00 5.30 1.19
C PRO A 62 14.16 4.09 1.61
N GLY A 63 12.84 4.16 1.43
CA GLY A 63 11.90 3.09 1.73
C GLY A 63 10.46 3.49 1.47
N PRO A 64 9.51 2.57 1.66
CA PRO A 64 8.09 2.85 1.52
C PRO A 64 7.58 3.81 2.60
N SER A 65 6.71 4.75 2.20
CA SER A 65 6.08 5.71 3.12
C SER A 65 5.12 5.00 4.06
N ARG A 66 5.30 5.24 5.37
CA ARG A 66 4.40 4.76 6.43
C ARG A 66 3.51 5.87 7.00
N GLU A 67 3.75 7.10 6.58
CA GLU A 67 2.90 8.24 6.91
C GLU A 67 1.62 8.19 6.08
N VAL A 68 0.47 8.14 6.76
CA VAL A 68 -0.85 8.14 6.12
C VAL A 68 -1.36 9.58 6.11
N ARG A 69 -1.84 10.05 4.95
CA ARG A 69 -2.39 11.40 4.83
C ARG A 69 -3.59 11.58 5.79
N PRO A 70 -3.72 12.76 6.44
CA PRO A 70 -4.86 13.04 7.32
C PRO A 70 -6.23 12.81 6.65
N SER A 71 -6.37 13.18 5.37
CA SER A 71 -7.62 12.98 4.62
C SER A 71 -8.00 11.50 4.45
N ILE A 72 -7.02 10.59 4.39
CA ILE A 72 -7.27 9.14 4.33
C ILE A 72 -7.68 8.62 5.71
N LEU A 73 -7.06 9.10 6.79
CA LEU A 73 -7.49 8.77 8.14
C LEU A 73 -8.93 9.23 8.40
N ASP A 74 -9.30 10.42 7.93
CA ASP A 74 -10.67 10.92 8.03
C ASP A 74 -11.65 10.12 7.17
N LEU A 75 -11.24 9.65 6.00
CA LEU A 75 -12.03 8.73 5.17
C LEU A 75 -12.33 7.42 5.92
N LEU A 76 -11.31 6.80 6.53
CA LEU A 76 -11.46 5.56 7.30
C LEU A 76 -12.50 5.70 8.42
N ARG A 77 -12.51 6.85 9.11
CA ARG A 77 -13.49 7.17 10.17
C ARG A 77 -14.92 7.37 9.64
N ARG A 78 -15.08 7.75 8.37
CA ARG A 78 -16.38 7.98 7.72
C ARG A 78 -16.98 6.72 7.10
N LEU A 79 -16.37 5.55 7.31
CA LEU A 79 -16.81 4.25 6.84
C LEU A 79 -17.25 3.36 8.00
N PRO A 80 -18.34 3.69 8.73
CA PRO A 80 -18.74 2.95 9.94
C PRO A 80 -19.28 1.54 9.65
N HIS A 81 -19.70 1.27 8.40
CA HIS A 81 -20.26 -0.02 7.98
C HIS A 81 -19.34 -0.81 7.04
N ALA A 82 -18.10 -0.34 6.86
CA ALA A 82 -17.11 -1.01 6.04
C ALA A 82 -15.81 -1.15 6.82
N ALA A 83 -15.24 -2.35 6.87
CA ALA A 83 -13.91 -2.55 7.46
C ALA A 83 -12.88 -1.98 6.48
N ALA A 84 -12.09 -1.00 6.93
CA ALA A 84 -11.11 -0.33 6.08
C ALA A 84 -9.73 -0.27 6.74
N LEU A 85 -8.69 -0.53 5.95
CA LEU A 85 -7.29 -0.45 6.38
C LEU A 85 -6.40 0.12 5.28
N VAL A 86 -5.24 0.63 5.69
CA VAL A 86 -4.20 1.13 4.79
C VAL A 86 -2.97 0.24 4.90
N LEU A 87 -2.48 -0.21 3.75
CA LEU A 87 -1.24 -0.97 3.60
C LEU A 87 -0.13 -0.09 3.02
N SER A 88 1.08 -0.23 3.54
CA SER A 88 2.29 0.26 2.87
C SER A 88 2.63 -0.59 1.63
N ALA A 89 3.61 -0.14 0.82
CA ALA A 89 4.09 -0.93 -0.32
C ALA A 89 4.60 -2.32 0.08
N ALA A 90 5.07 -2.46 1.33
CA ALA A 90 5.56 -3.70 1.92
C ALA A 90 4.48 -4.50 2.67
N TYR A 91 3.19 -4.17 2.52
CA TYR A 91 2.06 -4.82 3.22
C TYR A 91 2.07 -4.68 4.75
N GLU A 92 2.71 -3.63 5.27
CA GLU A 92 2.54 -3.23 6.68
C GLU A 92 1.18 -2.55 6.84
N VAL A 93 0.38 -2.97 7.82
CA VAL A 93 -0.85 -2.25 8.18
C VAL A 93 -0.46 -0.98 8.93
N ILE A 94 -0.67 0.17 8.28
CA ILE A 94 -0.24 1.48 8.78
C ILE A 94 -1.39 2.36 9.29
N ALA A 95 -2.65 1.99 8.97
CA ALA A 95 -3.85 2.53 9.58
C ALA A 95 -5.02 1.57 9.39
N HIS A 96 -6.03 1.64 10.26
CA HIS A 96 -7.28 0.90 10.14
C HIS A 96 -8.39 1.60 10.93
N ASN A 97 -9.65 1.27 10.63
CA ASN A 97 -10.79 1.66 11.46
C ASN A 97 -11.15 0.55 12.48
N ASP A 98 -12.05 0.85 13.39
CA ASP A 98 -12.44 -0.05 14.48
C ASP A 98 -13.10 -1.34 13.95
N LEU A 99 -13.88 -1.23 12.86
CA LEU A 99 -14.51 -2.39 12.25
C LEU A 99 -13.48 -3.32 11.57
N ALA A 100 -12.40 -2.77 10.99
CA ALA A 100 -11.29 -3.59 10.53
C ALA A 100 -10.51 -4.25 11.67
N ALA A 101 -10.36 -3.57 12.82
CA ALA A 101 -9.76 -4.16 14.01
C ALA A 101 -10.61 -5.33 14.54
N ALA A 102 -11.94 -5.16 14.56
CA ALA A 102 -12.88 -6.20 14.96
C ALA A 102 -12.96 -7.37 13.96
N LEU A 103 -12.85 -7.11 12.66
CA LEU A 103 -12.91 -8.14 11.62
C LEU A 103 -11.62 -8.95 11.48
N LEU A 104 -10.46 -8.29 11.61
CA LEU A 104 -9.16 -8.91 11.37
C LEU A 104 -8.40 -9.11 12.67
N GLU A 105 -7.89 -7.99 13.20
CA GLU A 105 -7.09 -7.90 14.42
C GLU A 105 -6.82 -6.43 14.72
N ASP A 106 -6.66 -6.10 16.00
CA ASP A 106 -6.20 -4.77 16.41
C ASP A 106 -4.68 -4.64 16.18
N PHE A 107 -4.32 -4.18 14.99
CA PHE A 107 -2.92 -3.94 14.62
C PHE A 107 -2.27 -2.83 15.46
N SER A 108 -3.05 -1.94 16.08
CA SER A 108 -2.51 -0.88 16.95
C SER A 108 -1.91 -1.44 18.24
N ALA A 109 -2.43 -2.58 18.72
CA ALA A 109 -1.94 -3.28 19.91
C ALA A 109 -0.67 -4.12 19.65
N LEU A 110 -0.32 -4.36 18.39
CA LEU A 110 0.83 -5.18 18.01
C LEU A 110 2.11 -4.36 17.87
N PRO A 111 3.30 -4.92 18.18
CA PRO A 111 4.58 -4.36 17.76
C PRO A 111 4.63 -4.19 16.24
N ARG A 112 5.30 -3.15 15.76
CA ARG A 112 5.34 -2.79 14.33
C ARG A 112 5.73 -3.95 13.41
N HIS A 113 6.75 -4.72 13.78
CA HIS A 113 7.24 -5.84 12.97
C HIS A 113 6.22 -6.99 12.82
N GLU A 114 5.21 -7.05 13.70
CA GLU A 114 4.13 -8.04 13.66
C GLU A 114 2.89 -7.55 12.88
N ARG A 115 2.87 -6.27 12.46
CA ARG A 115 1.77 -5.67 11.68
C ARG A 115 1.87 -5.96 10.18
N ASN A 116 2.88 -6.71 9.76
CA ASN A 116 3.05 -7.06 8.35
C ASN A 116 2.09 -8.17 7.95
N PHE A 117 1.17 -7.86 7.04
CA PHE A 117 0.10 -8.76 6.64
C PHE A 117 0.63 -10.03 5.96
N LEU A 118 1.75 -9.96 5.22
CA LEU A 118 2.36 -11.12 4.57
C LEU A 118 3.06 -12.04 5.56
N ARG A 119 3.78 -11.49 6.55
CA ARG A 119 4.38 -12.33 7.60
C ARG A 119 3.31 -13.10 8.35
N ARG A 120 2.23 -12.44 8.76
CA ARG A 120 1.11 -13.10 9.44
C ARG A 120 0.47 -14.17 8.57
N THR A 121 0.34 -13.91 7.27
CA THR A 121 -0.36 -14.81 6.36
C THR A 121 0.49 -16.04 5.95
N PHE A 122 1.82 -15.88 5.79
CA PHE A 122 2.69 -16.91 5.23
C PHE A 122 3.68 -17.54 6.22
N LEU A 123 3.98 -16.89 7.35
CA LEU A 123 5.00 -17.33 8.32
C LEU A 123 4.44 -17.68 9.69
N ASP A 124 3.33 -17.06 10.10
CA ASP A 124 2.74 -17.32 11.42
C ASP A 124 1.96 -18.65 11.40
N SER A 125 2.46 -19.63 12.15
CA SER A 125 1.84 -20.95 12.28
C SER A 125 0.48 -20.88 13.00
N SER A 126 0.27 -19.87 13.84
CA SER A 126 -1.00 -19.62 14.54
C SER A 126 -2.06 -18.98 13.65
N ALA A 127 -1.67 -18.45 12.48
CA ALA A 127 -2.62 -17.94 11.49
C ALA A 127 -3.47 -19.05 10.84
N GLY A 128 -3.09 -20.32 10.98
CA GLY A 128 -3.93 -21.46 10.61
C GLY A 128 -5.28 -21.48 11.33
N GLU A 129 -5.36 -20.95 12.54
CA GLU A 129 -6.61 -20.79 13.31
C GLU A 129 -7.35 -19.49 12.92
N ARG A 130 -6.62 -18.48 12.44
CA ARG A 130 -7.13 -17.16 11.99
C ARG A 130 -7.13 -17.05 10.48
N GLN A 131 -7.59 -18.10 9.79
CA GLN A 131 -7.54 -18.14 8.34
C GLN A 131 -8.54 -17.14 7.75
N TRP A 132 -8.06 -15.92 7.47
CA TRP A 132 -8.83 -14.82 6.89
C TRP A 132 -9.27 -15.09 5.45
N TYR A 133 -8.75 -16.14 4.82
CA TYR A 133 -9.03 -16.47 3.43
C TYR A 133 -9.37 -17.94 3.25
N SER A 134 -10.31 -18.22 2.35
CA SER A 134 -10.45 -19.55 1.75
C SER A 134 -9.17 -19.95 1.01
N ARG A 135 -8.93 -21.25 0.78
CA ARG A 135 -7.73 -21.73 0.07
C ARG A 135 -7.56 -21.10 -1.32
N SER A 136 -8.67 -20.95 -2.07
CA SER A 136 -8.65 -20.28 -3.38
C SER A 136 -8.39 -18.78 -3.26
N GLY A 137 -8.96 -18.13 -2.25
CA GLY A 137 -8.69 -16.72 -1.95
C GLY A 137 -7.24 -16.47 -1.54
N MET A 138 -6.63 -17.42 -0.83
CA MET A 138 -5.24 -17.39 -0.40
C MET A 138 -4.27 -17.44 -1.58
N GLU A 139 -4.51 -18.30 -2.57
CA GLU A 139 -3.66 -18.35 -3.76
C GLU A 139 -3.72 -17.03 -4.57
N ILE A 140 -4.92 -16.50 -4.83
CA ILE A 140 -5.08 -15.23 -5.57
C ILE A 140 -4.44 -14.07 -4.80
N PHE A 141 -4.67 -14.01 -3.49
CA PHE A 141 -4.04 -13.02 -2.63
C PHE A 141 -2.52 -13.12 -2.68
N GLY A 142 -1.97 -14.33 -2.56
CA GLY A 142 -0.54 -14.56 -2.56
C GLY A 142 0.14 -14.20 -3.88
N ARG A 143 -0.47 -14.48 -5.04
CA ARG A 143 0.06 -14.03 -6.33
C ARG A 143 0.05 -12.50 -6.44
N THR A 144 -1.06 -11.87 -6.05
CA THR A 144 -1.20 -10.40 -6.05
C THR A 144 -0.16 -9.75 -5.14
N ALA A 145 0.02 -10.29 -3.94
CA ALA A 145 1.00 -9.85 -2.96
C ALA A 145 2.44 -10.03 -3.46
N ALA A 146 2.77 -11.18 -4.04
CA ALA A 146 4.09 -11.43 -4.60
C ALA A 146 4.43 -10.46 -5.75
N ARG A 147 3.45 -10.14 -6.61
CA ARG A 147 3.61 -9.11 -7.66
C ARG A 147 3.89 -7.73 -7.07
N HIS A 148 3.08 -7.31 -6.10
CA HIS A 148 3.25 -6.01 -5.45
C HIS A 148 4.57 -5.91 -4.67
N LEU A 149 4.96 -6.96 -3.96
CA LEU A 149 6.21 -6.97 -3.20
C LEU A 149 7.43 -6.98 -4.12
N ARG A 150 7.37 -7.66 -5.28
CA ARG A 150 8.41 -7.54 -6.33
C ARG A 150 8.53 -6.10 -6.83
N ALA A 151 7.42 -5.45 -7.11
CA ALA A 151 7.44 -4.04 -7.53
C ALA A 151 8.01 -3.12 -6.45
N ALA A 152 7.67 -3.36 -5.17
CA ALA A 152 8.23 -2.63 -4.04
C ALA A 152 9.75 -2.86 -3.91
N ALA A 153 10.22 -4.11 -3.99
CA ALA A 153 11.65 -4.43 -3.92
C ALA A 153 12.45 -3.82 -5.08
N ALA A 154 11.89 -3.77 -6.28
CA ALA A 154 12.52 -3.09 -7.42
C ALA A 154 12.57 -1.57 -7.25
N ARG A 155 11.55 -0.99 -6.59
CA ARG A 155 11.44 0.46 -6.36
C ARG A 155 12.29 0.96 -5.19
N TYR A 156 12.47 0.14 -4.16
CA TYR A 156 13.25 0.43 -2.96
C TYR A 156 14.38 -0.60 -2.77
N PRO A 157 15.36 -0.65 -3.69
CA PRO A 157 16.40 -1.69 -3.67
C PRO A 157 17.31 -1.61 -2.42
N ASP A 158 17.45 -0.43 -1.83
CA ASP A 158 18.31 -0.17 -0.67
C ASP A 158 17.55 -0.24 0.67
N ASP A 159 16.24 -0.53 0.67
CA ASP A 159 15.46 -0.63 1.92
C ASP A 159 15.72 -2.00 2.58
N PRO A 160 16.34 -2.02 3.78
CA PRO A 160 16.70 -3.27 4.44
C PRO A 160 15.48 -4.05 4.96
N GLU A 161 14.37 -3.38 5.26
CA GLU A 161 13.15 -4.04 5.75
C GLU A 161 12.42 -4.78 4.62
N VAL A 162 12.35 -4.19 3.43
CA VAL A 162 11.79 -4.84 2.23
C VAL A 162 12.65 -6.04 1.85
N ALA A 163 13.98 -5.88 1.83
CA ALA A 163 14.91 -6.99 1.55
C ALA A 163 14.76 -8.12 2.58
N ALA A 164 14.69 -7.80 3.87
CA ALA A 164 14.48 -8.78 4.93
C ALA A 164 13.11 -9.47 4.81
N LEU A 165 12.04 -8.73 4.50
CA LEU A 165 10.72 -9.30 4.30
C LEU A 165 10.70 -10.34 3.18
N VAL A 166 11.28 -10.01 2.02
CA VAL A 166 11.38 -10.95 0.89
C VAL A 166 12.17 -12.18 1.30
N LYS A 167 13.33 -12.00 1.93
CA LYS A 167 14.17 -13.11 2.38
C LYS A 167 13.43 -14.05 3.33
N ASP A 168 12.76 -13.49 4.34
CA ASP A 168 12.05 -14.28 5.35
C ASP A 168 10.86 -15.03 4.76
N LEU A 169 10.10 -14.40 3.86
CA LEU A 169 8.97 -15.05 3.18
C LEU A 169 9.44 -16.21 2.28
N LEU A 170 10.54 -16.02 1.55
CA LEU A 170 11.11 -17.06 0.69
C LEU A 170 11.67 -18.24 1.50
N ALA A 171 12.29 -17.97 2.65
CA ALA A 171 12.88 -19.00 3.50
C ALA A 171 11.82 -19.75 4.34
N GLY A 172 10.79 -19.05 4.82
CA GLY A 172 9.83 -19.57 5.77
C GLY A 172 8.52 -20.09 5.16
N SER A 173 8.26 -19.85 3.87
CA SER A 173 7.04 -20.33 3.21
C SER A 173 7.30 -20.88 1.81
N ALA A 174 7.26 -22.22 1.69
CA ALA A 174 7.37 -22.89 0.39
C ALA A 174 6.26 -22.47 -0.58
N GLU A 175 5.06 -22.19 -0.06
CA GLU A 175 3.95 -21.66 -0.85
C GLU A 175 4.27 -20.28 -1.41
N PHE A 176 4.72 -19.34 -0.56
CA PHE A 176 5.11 -18.01 -1.02
C PHE A 176 6.27 -18.06 -2.02
N ALA A 177 7.28 -18.90 -1.78
CA ALA A 177 8.40 -19.09 -2.70
C ALA A 177 7.93 -19.54 -4.10
N ARG A 178 6.98 -20.48 -4.17
CA ARG A 178 6.35 -20.90 -5.43
C ARG A 178 5.61 -19.73 -6.12
N LEU A 179 4.84 -18.96 -5.36
CA LEU A 179 4.07 -17.82 -5.88
C LEU A 179 4.97 -16.66 -6.33
N TRP A 180 6.11 -16.45 -5.66
CA TRP A 180 7.12 -15.48 -6.02
C TRP A 180 7.83 -15.84 -7.33
N ALA A 181 8.17 -17.12 -7.52
CA ALA A 181 8.79 -17.62 -8.74
C ALA A 181 7.81 -17.61 -9.94
N ALA A 182 6.52 -17.78 -9.68
CA ALA A 182 5.49 -17.62 -10.69
C ALA A 182 5.40 -16.15 -11.14
N TYR A 183 6.02 -15.83 -12.27
CA TYR A 183 5.95 -14.51 -12.91
C TYR A 183 4.58 -14.28 -13.58
N ASP A 184 3.51 -14.41 -12.80
CA ASP A 184 2.16 -14.20 -13.28
C ASP A 184 1.85 -12.70 -13.28
N MET A 185 1.76 -12.12 -14.47
CA MET A 185 1.51 -10.68 -14.66
C MET A 185 0.01 -10.34 -14.66
N SER A 186 -0.86 -11.35 -14.80
CA SER A 186 -2.29 -11.18 -15.02
C SER A 186 -3.10 -11.81 -13.89
N VAL A 187 -2.99 -11.24 -12.69
CA VAL A 187 -3.82 -11.62 -11.55
C VAL A 187 -4.78 -10.48 -11.27
N GLU A 188 -6.06 -10.71 -11.56
CA GLU A 188 -7.12 -9.82 -11.10
C GLU A 188 -7.29 -9.99 -9.58
N PRO A 189 -7.37 -8.88 -8.82
CA PRO A 189 -7.74 -8.95 -7.42
C PRO A 189 -9.06 -9.69 -7.26
N ALA A 190 -9.15 -10.60 -6.29
CA ALA A 190 -10.41 -11.27 -6.01
C ALA A 190 -11.44 -10.22 -5.54
N PRO A 191 -12.58 -10.06 -6.24
CA PRO A 191 -13.60 -9.08 -5.87
C PRO A 191 -14.29 -9.43 -4.55
N HIS A 192 -14.13 -10.68 -4.09
CA HIS A 192 -14.69 -11.17 -2.85
C HIS A 192 -13.62 -11.88 -2.01
N LYS A 193 -13.71 -11.75 -0.69
CA LYS A 193 -12.86 -12.43 0.29
C LYS A 193 -13.71 -13.12 1.35
N THR A 194 -13.40 -14.39 1.60
CA THR A 194 -14.07 -15.18 2.63
C THR A 194 -13.18 -15.30 3.87
N PHE A 195 -13.63 -14.69 4.96
CA PHE A 195 -12.99 -14.72 6.27
C PHE A 195 -13.59 -15.81 7.15
N ARG A 196 -12.78 -16.45 7.99
CA ARG A 196 -13.27 -17.30 9.10
C ARG A 196 -13.03 -16.54 10.40
N HIS A 197 -14.08 -15.92 10.92
CA HIS A 197 -13.99 -15.14 12.15
C HIS A 197 -14.44 -15.99 13.34
N PRO A 198 -13.72 -15.96 14.48
CA PRO A 198 -14.03 -16.81 15.64
C PRO A 198 -15.44 -16.61 16.21
N LEU A 199 -15.96 -15.37 16.16
CA LEU A 199 -17.27 -15.04 16.76
C LEU A 199 -18.46 -15.16 15.80
N ILE A 200 -18.24 -14.90 14.50
CA ILE A 200 -19.35 -14.82 13.50
C ILE A 200 -19.26 -15.93 12.44
N GLY A 201 -18.28 -16.83 12.56
CA GLY A 201 -18.06 -17.91 11.61
C GLY A 201 -17.56 -17.43 10.25
N PRO A 202 -17.78 -18.21 9.18
CA PRO A 202 -17.38 -17.82 7.84
C PRO A 202 -18.24 -16.66 7.30
N ILE A 203 -17.59 -15.63 6.78
CA ILE A 203 -18.23 -14.46 6.16
C ILE A 203 -17.55 -14.13 4.84
N THR A 204 -18.31 -13.94 3.77
CA THR A 204 -17.80 -13.46 2.48
C THR A 204 -18.15 -12.00 2.31
N LEU A 205 -17.13 -11.19 2.01
CA LEU A 205 -17.22 -9.75 1.84
C LEU A 205 -16.70 -9.35 0.46
N ASN A 206 -17.26 -8.28 -0.10
CA ASN A 206 -16.70 -7.58 -1.24
C ASN A 206 -15.35 -6.98 -0.83
N CYS A 207 -14.40 -6.92 -1.74
CA CYS A 207 -13.05 -6.41 -1.50
C CYS A 207 -12.65 -5.40 -2.56
N ASP A 208 -12.60 -4.14 -2.17
CA ASP A 208 -12.11 -3.05 -3.00
C ASP A 208 -10.70 -2.65 -2.57
N VAL A 209 -9.80 -2.48 -3.54
CA VAL A 209 -8.43 -2.02 -3.32
C VAL A 209 -8.21 -0.73 -4.11
N LEU A 210 -7.91 0.35 -3.41
CA LEU A 210 -7.67 1.67 -3.98
C LEU A 210 -6.20 2.05 -3.80
N ASP A 211 -5.47 2.24 -4.90
CA ASP A 211 -4.07 2.63 -4.86
C ASP A 211 -3.91 4.13 -4.55
N ILE A 212 -3.01 4.45 -3.62
CA ILE A 212 -2.51 5.79 -3.34
C ILE A 212 -1.12 5.90 -3.99
N ALA A 213 -1.13 6.25 -5.27
CA ALA A 213 0.05 6.15 -6.14
C ALA A 213 1.25 7.01 -5.69
N ASP A 214 1.00 8.20 -5.14
CA ASP A 214 2.06 9.12 -4.70
C ASP A 214 2.80 8.68 -3.43
N ARG A 215 2.23 7.73 -2.68
CA ARG A 215 2.83 7.20 -1.44
C ARG A 215 3.12 5.69 -1.49
N ASP A 216 2.82 5.05 -2.62
CA ASP A 216 2.90 3.60 -2.79
C ASP A 216 2.13 2.84 -1.68
N GLN A 217 0.96 3.39 -1.31
CA GLN A 217 0.05 2.84 -0.30
C GLN A 217 -1.22 2.31 -0.95
N ARG A 218 -1.98 1.49 -0.20
CA ARG A 218 -3.26 0.96 -0.66
C ARG A 218 -4.30 1.04 0.43
N VAL A 219 -5.50 1.51 0.11
CA VAL A 219 -6.66 1.36 0.98
C VAL A 219 -7.38 0.08 0.57
N VAL A 220 -7.62 -0.81 1.54
CA VAL A 220 -8.42 -2.02 1.35
C VAL A 220 -9.71 -1.84 2.11
N ILE A 221 -10.84 -2.02 1.44
CA ILE A 221 -12.18 -1.84 1.99
C ILE A 221 -12.96 -3.14 1.83
N TYR A 222 -13.53 -3.62 2.92
CA TYR A 222 -14.43 -4.77 2.94
C TYR A 222 -15.87 -4.32 3.22
N THR A 223 -16.77 -4.67 2.31
CA THR A 223 -18.20 -4.38 2.42
C THR A 223 -19.03 -5.64 2.28
N ALA A 224 -20.27 -5.59 2.75
CA ALA A 224 -21.26 -6.63 2.51
C ALA A 224 -22.41 -6.06 1.69
N ASP A 225 -23.06 -6.91 0.89
CA ASP A 225 -24.23 -6.49 0.12
C ASP A 225 -25.38 -6.09 1.07
N PRO A 226 -26.10 -4.99 0.78
CA PRO A 226 -27.24 -4.56 1.59
C PRO A 226 -28.29 -5.67 1.76
N GLY A 227 -28.74 -5.91 2.99
CA GLY A 227 -29.72 -6.95 3.33
C GLY A 227 -29.14 -8.37 3.41
N SER A 228 -27.85 -8.56 3.16
CA SER A 228 -27.21 -9.87 3.25
C SER A 228 -26.95 -10.31 4.71
N PRO A 229 -26.82 -11.63 4.97
CA PRO A 229 -26.36 -12.12 6.27
C PRO A 229 -24.98 -11.55 6.67
N ALA A 230 -24.11 -11.31 5.70
CA ALA A 230 -22.79 -10.72 5.93
C ALA A 230 -22.88 -9.28 6.46
N GLU A 231 -23.86 -8.49 6.01
CA GLU A 231 -24.11 -7.15 6.55
C GLU A 231 -24.54 -7.22 8.02
N GLY A 232 -25.42 -8.17 8.36
CA GLY A 232 -25.81 -8.44 9.75
C GLY A 232 -24.61 -8.83 10.63
N ALA A 233 -23.71 -9.67 10.11
CA ALA A 233 -22.52 -10.10 10.82
C ALA A 233 -21.49 -8.97 11.00
N LEU A 234 -21.29 -8.09 10.01
CA LEU A 234 -20.48 -6.87 10.17
C LEU A 234 -21.09 -5.91 11.19
N ARG A 235 -22.42 -5.74 11.18
CA ARG A 235 -23.11 -4.95 12.22
C ARG A 235 -22.88 -5.53 13.61
N LEU A 236 -22.97 -6.85 13.77
CA LEU A 236 -22.66 -7.52 15.03
C LEU A 236 -21.22 -7.23 15.49
N LEU A 237 -20.23 -7.34 14.59
CA LEU A 237 -18.84 -7.00 14.90
C LEU A 237 -18.65 -5.53 15.30
N SER A 238 -19.38 -4.60 14.67
CA SER A 238 -19.31 -3.18 15.04
C SER A 238 -19.79 -2.90 16.47
N VAL A 239 -20.65 -3.76 17.02
CA VAL A 239 -21.16 -3.64 18.39
C VAL A 239 -20.25 -4.35 19.40
N ILE A 240 -19.76 -5.55 19.07
CA ILE A 240 -18.86 -6.33 19.95
C ILE A 240 -17.46 -5.67 20.02
N GLY A 241 -17.02 -5.06 18.92
CA GLY A 241 -15.69 -4.49 18.81
C GLY A 241 -14.60 -5.55 18.93
N THR A 242 -13.50 -5.22 19.62
CA THR A 242 -12.36 -6.12 19.87
C THR A 242 -12.51 -6.94 21.16
N GLN A 243 -13.66 -6.86 21.84
CA GLN A 243 -13.89 -7.56 23.10
C GLN A 243 -14.03 -9.07 22.87
N ARG A 244 -13.23 -9.87 23.58
CA ARG A 244 -13.46 -11.31 23.72
C ARG A 244 -14.53 -11.51 24.78
N LEU A 245 -15.71 -11.96 24.36
CA LEU A 245 -16.74 -12.45 25.28
C LEU A 245 -16.35 -13.86 25.72
N ASP A 246 -15.46 -13.96 26.72
CA ASP A 246 -15.27 -15.21 27.44
C ASP A 246 -16.51 -15.45 28.32
N VAL A 247 -17.25 -16.52 28.03
CA VAL A 247 -18.34 -16.97 28.90
C VAL A 247 -17.71 -17.51 30.19
N PRO A 248 -18.00 -16.94 31.37
CA PRO A 248 -17.57 -17.54 32.62
C PRO A 248 -18.32 -18.88 32.77
N GLY A 249 -17.56 -19.97 32.87
CA GLY A 249 -18.07 -21.28 33.25
C GLY A 249 -18.48 -21.34 34.72
#